data_AF-A0A926XK18-F1
#
_entry.id   AF-A0A926XK18-F1
#
_cell.length_a   1.000
_cell.length_b   1.000
_cell.length_c   1.000
_cell.angle_alpha   90.00
_cell.angle_beta   90.00
_cell.angle_gamma   90.00
#
_symmetry.space_group_name_H-M   'P 1'
#
loop_
_entity.id
_entity.type
_entity.pdbx_description
1 polymer ?
#
loop_
_entity_poly.entity_id
_entity_poly.type
_entity_poly.pdbx_seq_one_letter_code
_entity_poly.pdbx_strand_id
1 'polypeptide(L)' 'MTFGQKLRAQRDKLSLTRIQVARACDVVESTVINWETDRHLPKLYPLQMKALCDLLEITLEDLALWMR' A
#
# COMPACT_ATOMS: atom_id res chain seq x y z
N MET A 1 12.00 9.51 0.22
CA MET A 1 10.73 9.08 0.85
C MET A 1 10.82 7.61 1.18
N THR A 2 10.42 7.22 2.38
CA THR A 2 10.28 5.83 2.81
C THR A 2 9.14 5.12 2.06
N PHE A 3 9.01 3.81 2.22
CA PHE A 3 7.89 3.04 1.68
C PHE A 3 6.54 3.62 2.14
N GLY A 4 6.38 3.82 3.46
CA GLY A 4 5.16 4.31 4.06
C GLY A 4 4.79 5.71 3.58
N GLN A 5 5.79 6.58 3.41
CA GLN A 5 5.59 7.91 2.83
C GLN A 5 5.11 7.86 1.38
N LYS A 6 5.68 6.98 0.54
CA LYS A 6 5.27 6.80 -0.87
C LYS A 6 3.85 6.24 -0.97
N LEU A 7 3.53 5.21 -0.17
CA LEU A 7 2.19 4.63 -0.08
C LEU A 7 1.16 5.70 0.29
N ARG A 8 1.44 6.48 1.34
CA ARG A 8 0.56 7.56 1.79
C ARG A 8 0.36 8.62 0.70
N ALA A 9 1.45 9.08 0.09
CA ALA A 9 1.40 10.11 -0.94
C ALA A 9 0.57 9.67 -2.15
N GLN A 10 0.74 8.43 -2.61
CA GLN A 10 -0.04 7.90 -3.73
C GLN A 10 -1.51 7.69 -3.36
N ARG A 11 -1.79 7.18 -2.15
CA ARG A 11 -3.16 7.06 -1.64
C ARG A 11 -3.86 8.43 -1.59
N ASP A 12 -3.19 9.45 -1.06
CA ASP A 12 -3.71 10.80 -0.97
C ASP A 12 -3.92 11.43 -2.37
N LYS A 13 -2.99 11.20 -3.32
CA LYS A 13 -3.13 11.64 -4.72
C LYS A 13 -4.38 11.06 -5.40
N LEU A 14 -4.71 9.80 -5.10
CA LEU A 14 -5.89 9.11 -5.62
C LEU A 14 -7.16 9.35 -4.79
N SER A 15 -7.10 10.21 -3.77
CA SER A 15 -8.22 10.48 -2.84
C SER A 15 -8.77 9.21 -2.16
N LEU A 16 -7.92 8.22 -1.93
CA LEU A 16 -8.28 6.97 -1.29
C LEU A 16 -8.19 7.08 0.23
N THR A 17 -9.08 6.41 0.95
CA THR A 17 -9.02 6.25 2.40
C THR A 17 -8.20 5.01 2.77
N ARG A 18 -7.67 4.94 4.00
CA ARG A 18 -6.93 3.75 4.47
C ARG A 18 -7.81 2.49 4.48
N ILE A 19 -9.08 2.63 4.85
CA ILE A 19 -10.03 1.51 4.83
C ILE A 19 -10.28 0.96 3.42
N GLN A 20 -10.20 1.78 2.37
CA GLN A 20 -10.29 1.29 0.98
C GLN A 20 -9.08 0.45 0.59
N VAL A 21 -7.86 0.89 0.96
CA VAL A 21 -6.64 0.09 0.76
C VAL A 21 -6.72 -1.22 1.55
N ALA A 22 -7.16 -1.15 2.80
CA ALA A 22 -7.29 -2.30 3.67
C ALA A 22 -8.24 -3.35 3.09
N ARG A 23 -9.43 -2.93 2.62
CA ARG A 23 -10.41 -3.80 1.98
C ARG A 23 -9.88 -4.42 0.69
N ALA A 24 -9.16 -3.67 -0.14
CA ALA A 24 -8.60 -4.20 -1.38
C ALA A 24 -7.55 -5.29 -1.13
N CYS A 25 -6.76 -5.13 -0.08
CA CYS A 25 -5.73 -6.09 0.31
C CYS A 25 -6.23 -7.18 1.28
N ASP A 26 -7.51 -7.21 1.63
CA ASP A 26 -8.08 -8.11 2.65
C ASP A 26 -7.30 -8.07 3.99
N VAL A 27 -7.07 -6.86 4.49
CA VAL A 27 -6.45 -6.59 5.80
C VAL A 27 -7.28 -5.60 6.60
N VAL A 28 -6.96 -5.43 7.88
CA VAL A 28 -7.56 -4.40 8.74
C VAL A 28 -6.91 -3.03 8.53
N GLU A 29 -7.63 -1.94 8.81
CA GLU A 29 -7.14 -0.57 8.60
C GLU A 29 -5.85 -0.27 9.38
N SER A 30 -5.71 -0.80 10.60
CA SER A 30 -4.51 -0.63 11.42
C SER A 30 -3.25 -1.21 10.77
N THR A 31 -3.39 -2.23 9.91
CA THR A 31 -2.29 -2.76 9.12
C THR A 31 -1.80 -1.72 8.11
N VAL A 32 -2.70 -0.99 7.45
CA VAL A 32 -2.33 0.09 6.51
C VAL A 32 -1.70 1.28 7.26
N ILE A 33 -2.18 1.61 8.47
CA ILE A 33 -1.54 2.62 9.33
C ILE A 33 -0.08 2.21 9.64
N ASN A 34 0.15 0.95 9.98
CA ASN A 34 1.49 0.43 10.26
C ASN A 34 2.40 0.46 9.02
N TRP A 35 1.83 0.26 7.82
CA TRP A 35 2.54 0.39 6.55
C TRP A 35 2.94 1.85 6.27
N GLU A 36 1.99 2.79 6.37
CA GLU A 36 2.24 4.22 6.11
C GLU A 36 3.19 4.87 7.12
N THR A 37 3.36 4.26 8.29
CA THR A 37 4.28 4.71 9.35
C THR A 37 5.60 3.95 9.36
N ASP A 38 5.84 3.10 8.36
CA ASP A 38 7.04 2.25 8.23
C ASP A 38 7.30 1.33 9.44
N ARG A 39 6.30 1.12 10.31
CA ARG A 39 6.39 0.19 11.44
C ARG A 39 6.50 -1.25 10.94
N HIS A 40 5.78 -1.57 9.86
CA HIS A 40 5.79 -2.87 9.22
C HIS A 40 5.77 -2.71 7.69
N LEU A 41 6.62 -3.47 7.00
CA LEU A 41 6.48 -3.66 5.56
C LEU A 41 5.35 -4.66 5.27
N PRO A 42 4.60 -4.48 4.17
CA PRO A 42 3.53 -5.39 3.77
C PRO A 42 4.09 -6.78 3.42
N LYS A 43 3.51 -7.82 4.02
CA LYS A 43 3.75 -9.24 3.66
C LYS A 43 2.50 -9.76 2.96
N LEU A 44 2.41 -9.50 1.66
CA LEU A 44 1.21 -9.77 0.87
C LEU A 44 1.34 -11.07 0.07
N TYR A 45 0.25 -11.81 -0.01
CA TYR A 45 0.11 -12.88 -1.00
C TYR A 45 -0.03 -12.28 -2.41
N PRO A 46 0.27 -13.03 -3.49
CA PRO A 46 0.26 -12.50 -4.86
C PRO A 46 -1.05 -11.78 -5.25
N LEU A 47 -2.21 -12.29 -4.82
CA LEU A 47 -3.51 -11.64 -5.08
C LEU A 47 -3.65 -10.29 -4.37
N GLN A 48 -3.20 -10.20 -3.11
CA GLN A 48 -3.25 -8.94 -2.35
C GLN A 48 -2.25 -7.93 -2.90
N MET A 49 -1.08 -8.39 -3.36
CA MET A 49 -0.09 -7.54 -4.02
C MET A 49 -0.62 -6.98 -5.35
N LYS A 50 -1.25 -7.83 -6.16
CA LYS A 50 -1.94 -7.39 -7.38
C LYS A 50 -3.02 -6.37 -7.06
N ALA A 51 -3.87 -6.64 -6.07
CA ALA A 51 -4.93 -5.71 -5.67
C ALA A 51 -4.38 -4.35 -5.19
N LEU A 52 -3.26 -4.35 -4.47
CA LEU A 52 -2.58 -3.12 -4.05
C LEU A 52 -2.08 -2.33 -5.26
N CYS A 53 -1.39 -2.98 -6.21
CA CYS A 53 -0.90 -2.34 -7.43
C CYS A 53 -2.04 -1.76 -8.27
N ASP A 54 -3.11 -2.54 -8.49
CA ASP A 54 -4.29 -2.13 -9.25
C ASP A 54 -4.97 -0.91 -8.59
N LEU A 55 -5.17 -0.93 -7.27
CA LEU A 55 -5.81 0.16 -6.54
C LEU A 55 -4.98 1.46 -6.56
N LEU A 56 -3.66 1.33 -6.46
CA LEU A 56 -2.74 2.47 -6.42
C LEU A 56 -2.31 2.96 -7.80
N GLU A 57 -2.78 2.33 -8.87
CA GLU A 57 -2.40 2.63 -10.26
C GLU A 57 -0.87 2.65 -10.44
N ILE A 58 -0.18 1.66 -9.87
CA ILE A 58 1.28 1.48 -9.99
C ILE A 58 1.62 0.08 -10.50
N THR A 59 2.81 -0.06 -11.07
CA THR A 59 3.34 -1.36 -11.50
C THR A 59 3.92 -2.14 -10.33
N LEU A 60 4.16 -3.45 -10.53
CA LEU A 60 4.89 -4.26 -9.55
C LEU A 60 6.33 -3.78 -9.38
N GLU A 61 6.94 -3.28 -10.47
CA GLU A 61 8.27 -2.69 -10.48
C GLU A 61 8.34 -1.43 -9.60
N ASP A 62 7.34 -0.55 -9.70
CA ASP A 62 7.22 0.64 -8.84
C ASP A 62 7.15 0.22 -7.37
N LEU A 63 6.27 -0.73 -7.05
CA LEU A 63 6.12 -1.24 -5.69
C LEU A 63 7.43 -1.83 -5.15
N ALA A 64 8.14 -2.61 -5.97
CA ALA A 64 9.44 -3.18 -5.61
C ALA A 64 10.50 -2.09 -5.34
N LEU A 65 10.50 -1.00 -6.11
CA LEU A 65 11.37 0.17 -5.87
C LEU A 65 11.00 0.94 -4.60
N TRP A 66 9.76 0.83 -4.13
CA TRP A 66 9.34 1.48 -2.89
C TRP A 66 9.77 0.70 -1.65
N MET A 67 9.89 -0.62 -1.75
CA MET A 67 10.22 -1.54 -0.65
C MET A 67 11.73 -1.79 -0.49
N ARG A 68 12.58 -1.17 -1.31
CA ARG A 68 14.05 -1.20 -1.17
C ARG A 68 14.56 -0.28 -0.07
#